data_AF-A0A0F8RC54-F1
#
_entry.id   AF-A0A0F8RC54-F1
#
_cell.length_a   1.000
_cell.length_b   1.000
_cell.length_c   1.000
_cell.angle_alpha   90.00
_cell.angle_beta   90.00
_cell.angle_gamma   90.00
#
_symmetry.space_group_name_H-M   'P 1'
#
loop_
_entity.id
_entity.type
_entity.pdbx_description
1 polymer ?
#
loop_
_entity_poly.entity_id
_entity_poly.type
_entity_poly.pdbx_seq_one_letter_code
_entity_poly.pdbx_strand_id
1 'polypeptide(L)'
;MAFKKTFICPYCFSQHKIREAEFRCTNKRCKDFDDIEMTIYENGDLNKPLKGKKTFKADSKISITLPKYAFCPECEKKTFKVVCPSCHNALPEATLFGRDMIISIVGSRDTGKSHFIGVIIKELIERISIKFGGNMVANDDDTIKRYETFFGRKLYTDLQKLDLTVSSERSVNNGAYKPLIYILNFPHKFSLPFFNNPGKEINSFTFVFFDTAGEDLNSEDTMSTLNKYICNSSGIIFLLDPMQISAVRNQLKTESISRSSSVNWESTARSDDIMAVSYTHLTLPTNRE
;
A
#
# COMPACT_ATOMS: atom_id res chain seq x y z
N MET A 1 -22.04 -11.27 -10.95
CA MET A 1 -21.14 -10.63 -9.97
C MET A 1 -21.84 -9.44 -9.35
N ALA A 2 -21.94 -9.36 -8.02
CA ALA A 2 -22.48 -8.18 -7.36
C ALA A 2 -21.62 -6.96 -7.70
N PHE A 3 -22.24 -5.85 -8.13
CA PHE A 3 -21.51 -4.64 -8.49
C PHE A 3 -20.82 -4.05 -7.26
N LYS A 4 -19.50 -3.92 -7.32
CA LYS A 4 -18.70 -3.26 -6.29
C LYS A 4 -19.14 -1.79 -6.21
N LYS A 5 -19.67 -1.36 -5.05
CA LYS A 5 -20.21 0.00 -4.84
C LYS A 5 -19.15 0.97 -4.33
N THR A 6 -18.17 0.47 -3.59
CA THR A 6 -17.10 1.24 -2.96
C THR A 6 -15.76 0.55 -3.17
N PHE A 7 -14.69 1.33 -3.12
CA PHE A 7 -13.32 0.83 -3.11
C PHE A 7 -12.50 1.56 -2.05
N ILE A 8 -11.41 0.94 -1.61
CA ILE A 8 -10.42 1.57 -0.74
C ILE A 8 -9.19 1.86 -1.59
N CYS A 9 -8.74 3.12 -1.60
CA CYS A 9 -7.54 3.47 -2.36
C CYS A 9 -6.30 2.83 -1.70
N PRO A 10 -5.47 2.05 -2.42
CA PRO A 10 -4.27 1.43 -1.85
C PRO A 10 -3.13 2.42 -1.60
N TYR A 11 -3.29 3.69 -1.99
CA TYR A 11 -2.32 4.75 -1.76
C TYR A 11 -2.65 5.55 -0.50
N CYS A 12 -3.84 6.18 -0.46
CA CYS A 12 -4.25 7.07 0.63
C CYS A 12 -5.25 6.45 1.63
N PHE A 13 -5.65 5.19 1.43
CA PHE A 13 -6.54 4.42 2.32
C PHE A 13 -7.92 5.05 2.56
N SER A 14 -8.29 6.02 1.73
CA SER A 14 -9.61 6.62 1.76
C SER A 14 -10.60 5.70 1.04
N GLN A 15 -11.76 5.53 1.65
CA GLN A 15 -12.88 4.80 1.06
C GLN A 15 -13.69 5.74 0.18
N HIS A 16 -13.98 5.29 -1.04
CA HIS A 16 -14.73 6.06 -2.04
C HIS A 16 -15.85 5.23 -2.65
N LYS A 17 -16.87 5.89 -3.19
CA LYS A 17 -17.82 5.22 -4.09
C LYS A 17 -17.14 5.01 -5.44
N ILE A 18 -17.41 3.89 -6.10
CA ILE A 18 -16.84 3.59 -7.44
C ILE A 18 -17.10 4.73 -8.43
N ARG A 19 -18.30 5.33 -8.38
CA ARG A 19 -18.68 6.47 -9.24
C ARG A 19 -17.90 7.76 -8.98
N GLU A 20 -17.20 7.87 -7.85
CA GLU A 20 -16.40 9.05 -7.51
C GLU A 20 -14.98 8.95 -8.08
N ALA A 21 -14.57 7.77 -8.55
CA ALA A 21 -13.29 7.61 -9.24
C ALA A 21 -13.24 8.49 -10.50
N GLU A 22 -12.06 9.06 -10.75
CA GLU A 22 -11.85 10.00 -11.83
C GLU A 22 -10.97 9.39 -12.92
N PHE A 23 -10.98 9.97 -14.11
CA PHE A 23 -10.08 9.63 -15.19
C PHE A 23 -8.96 10.67 -15.26
N ARG A 24 -7.74 10.23 -15.54
CA ARG A 24 -6.63 11.12 -15.90
C ARG A 24 -6.35 11.00 -17.39
N CYS A 25 -6.22 12.14 -18.06
CA CYS A 25 -5.77 12.17 -19.46
C CYS A 25 -4.35 11.61 -19.58
N THR A 26 -4.11 10.78 -20.60
CA THR A 26 -2.78 10.19 -20.87
C THR A 26 -2.13 10.74 -22.14
N ASN A 27 -2.82 11.62 -22.87
CA ASN A 27 -2.28 12.24 -24.08
C ASN A 27 -1.16 13.22 -23.71
N LYS A 28 0.08 12.90 -24.09
CA LYS A 28 1.26 13.74 -23.84
C LYS A 28 1.13 15.15 -24.43
N ARG A 29 0.40 15.30 -25.55
CA ARG A 29 0.16 16.59 -26.23
C ARG A 29 -0.94 17.43 -25.59
N CYS A 30 -1.67 16.90 -24.60
CA CYS A 30 -2.66 17.67 -23.84
C CYS A 30 -1.95 18.64 -22.89
N LYS A 31 -2.61 19.77 -22.58
CA LYS A 31 -2.13 20.75 -21.61
C LYS A 31 -1.96 20.12 -20.22
N ASP A 32 -0.98 20.63 -19.47
CA ASP A 32 -0.79 20.33 -18.04
C ASP A 32 -1.55 21.34 -17.16
N PHE A 33 -2.05 20.85 -16.04
CA PHE A 33 -2.83 21.58 -15.04
C PHE A 33 -2.18 21.39 -13.68
N ASP A 34 -2.50 22.30 -12.76
CA ASP A 34 -2.17 22.08 -11.35
C ASP A 34 -2.93 20.86 -10.82
N ASP A 35 -2.20 19.99 -10.14
CA ASP A 35 -2.70 18.77 -9.52
C ASP A 35 -2.58 18.92 -8.00
N ILE A 36 -3.56 19.61 -7.40
CA ILE A 36 -3.54 19.98 -5.98
C ILE A 36 -3.59 18.74 -5.10
N GLU A 37 -4.41 17.76 -5.46
CA GLU A 37 -4.63 16.54 -4.70
C GLU A 37 -3.37 15.65 -4.70
N MET A 38 -2.67 15.54 -5.83
CA MET A 38 -1.36 14.87 -5.85
C MET A 38 -0.33 15.68 -5.05
N THR A 39 -0.34 17.01 -5.16
CA THR A 39 0.58 17.88 -4.42
C THR A 39 0.42 17.66 -2.91
N ILE A 40 -0.82 17.66 -2.41
CA ILE A 40 -1.12 17.38 -0.99
C ILE A 40 -0.66 15.97 -0.62
N TYR A 41 -0.99 14.97 -1.44
CA TYR A 41 -0.61 13.58 -1.17
C TYR A 41 0.91 13.37 -1.09
N GLU A 42 1.68 14.09 -1.91
CA GLU A 42 3.14 14.02 -1.90
C GLU A 42 3.79 14.99 -0.89
N ASN A 43 3.00 15.64 -0.02
CA ASN A 43 3.45 16.71 0.90
C ASN A 43 4.21 17.85 0.19
N GLY A 44 3.80 18.17 -1.04
CA GLY A 44 4.38 19.25 -1.85
C GLY A 44 3.90 20.65 -1.45
N ASP A 45 4.63 21.66 -1.91
CA ASP A 45 4.30 23.08 -1.70
C ASP A 45 3.10 23.52 -2.56
N LEU A 46 2.00 23.92 -1.91
CA LEU A 46 0.80 24.40 -2.59
C LEU A 46 0.99 25.71 -3.36
N ASN A 47 2.04 26.48 -3.06
CA ASN A 47 2.40 27.66 -3.86
C ASN A 47 3.08 27.26 -5.19
N LYS A 48 3.54 26.02 -5.31
CA LYS A 48 4.16 25.44 -6.52
C LYS A 48 3.60 24.04 -6.77
N PRO A 49 2.32 23.91 -7.15
CA PRO A 49 1.71 22.61 -7.32
C PRO A 49 2.40 21.75 -8.37
N LEU A 50 2.34 20.44 -8.14
CA LEU A 50 2.71 19.45 -9.13
C LEU A 50 1.85 19.65 -10.38
N LYS A 51 2.51 19.57 -11.55
CA LYS A 51 1.83 19.66 -12.83
C LYS A 51 1.47 18.26 -13.33
N GLY A 52 0.22 18.08 -13.70
CA GLY A 52 -0.31 16.82 -14.20
C GLY A 52 -1.28 17.01 -15.36
N LYS A 53 -1.62 15.89 -16.02
CA LYS A 53 -2.72 15.90 -16.99
C LYS A 53 -4.06 15.98 -16.26
N LYS A 54 -5.02 16.66 -16.89
CA LYS A 54 -6.37 16.87 -16.34
C LYS A 54 -6.97 15.57 -15.77
N THR A 55 -7.44 15.66 -14.52
CA THR A 55 -8.34 14.70 -13.88
C THR A 55 -9.79 15.17 -14.05
N PHE A 56 -10.71 14.21 -14.23
CA PHE A 56 -12.12 14.51 -14.47
C PHE A 56 -13.01 13.30 -14.21
N LYS A 57 -14.24 13.54 -13.76
CA LYS A 57 -15.26 12.49 -13.66
C LYS A 57 -15.82 12.18 -15.06
N ALA A 58 -16.16 10.91 -15.29
CA ALA A 58 -16.89 10.56 -16.50
C ALA A 58 -18.29 11.19 -16.49
N ASP A 59 -18.71 11.74 -17.62
CA ASP A 59 -20.05 12.30 -17.78
C ASP A 59 -21.06 11.15 -17.86
N SER A 60 -21.53 10.71 -16.70
CA SER A 60 -22.54 9.66 -16.60
C SER A 60 -23.58 10.06 -15.57
N LYS A 61 -24.68 10.64 -16.07
CA LYS A 61 -25.83 11.07 -15.26
C LYS A 61 -26.59 9.90 -14.60
N ILE A 62 -26.30 8.63 -14.97
CA ILE A 62 -27.16 7.48 -14.68
C ILE A 62 -26.40 6.20 -14.25
N SER A 63 -25.08 6.11 -14.42
CA SER A 63 -24.39 4.84 -14.18
C SER A 63 -24.02 4.61 -12.71
N ILE A 64 -24.47 3.47 -12.17
CA ILE A 64 -24.04 2.92 -10.87
C ILE A 64 -22.59 2.43 -10.93
N THR A 65 -22.06 2.18 -12.13
CA THR A 65 -20.72 1.64 -12.39
C THR A 65 -19.82 2.65 -13.08
N LEU A 66 -18.51 2.52 -12.85
CA LEU A 66 -17.50 3.30 -13.55
C LEU A 66 -17.39 2.79 -15.01
N PRO A 67 -17.47 3.68 -16.03
CA PRO A 67 -17.26 3.26 -17.41
C PRO A 67 -15.83 2.76 -17.64
N LYS A 68 -15.61 1.95 -18.67
CA LYS A 68 -14.28 1.41 -18.99
C LYS A 68 -13.30 2.49 -19.47
N TYR A 69 -13.81 3.58 -20.02
CA TYR A 69 -13.02 4.70 -20.53
C TYR A 69 -13.82 5.99 -20.47
N ALA A 70 -13.12 7.12 -20.62
CA ALA A 70 -13.73 8.43 -20.80
C ALA A 70 -12.94 9.26 -21.84
N PHE A 71 -13.54 10.33 -22.35
CA PHE A 71 -12.88 11.27 -23.24
C PHE A 71 -12.45 12.50 -22.44
N CYS A 72 -11.19 12.91 -22.60
CA CYS A 72 -10.66 14.09 -21.93
C CYS A 72 -11.44 15.35 -22.37
N PRO A 73 -11.95 16.18 -21.45
CA PRO A 73 -12.69 17.40 -21.81
C PRO A 73 -11.82 18.48 -22.46
N GLU A 74 -10.50 18.37 -22.36
CA GLU A 74 -9.55 19.38 -22.86
C GLU A 74 -9.01 19.07 -24.27
N CYS A 75 -8.92 17.78 -24.64
CA CYS A 75 -8.32 17.38 -25.91
C CYS A 75 -9.07 16.24 -26.63
N GLU A 76 -10.21 15.82 -26.08
CA GLU A 76 -11.11 14.80 -26.64
C GLU A 76 -10.46 13.43 -26.88
N LYS A 77 -9.25 13.20 -26.34
CA LYS A 77 -8.59 11.89 -26.43
C LYS A 77 -9.14 10.93 -25.39
N LYS A 78 -9.34 9.69 -25.84
CA LYS A 78 -9.77 8.56 -25.01
C LYS A 78 -8.70 8.22 -23.97
N THR A 79 -9.13 8.02 -22.73
CA THR A 79 -8.28 7.51 -21.64
C THR A 79 -8.96 6.35 -20.92
N PHE A 80 -8.15 5.41 -20.45
CA PHE A 80 -8.54 4.28 -19.61
C PHE A 80 -7.95 4.42 -18.19
N LYS A 81 -7.13 5.45 -17.96
CA LYS A 81 -6.41 5.63 -16.70
C LYS A 81 -7.36 6.21 -15.66
N VAL A 82 -7.73 5.38 -14.70
CA VAL A 82 -8.56 5.77 -13.55
C VAL A 82 -7.64 6.17 -12.39
N VAL A 83 -8.01 7.22 -11.66
CA VAL A 83 -7.28 7.73 -10.50
C VAL A 83 -8.20 7.89 -9.29
N CYS A 84 -7.62 7.86 -8.11
CA CYS A 84 -8.32 8.16 -6.86
C CYS A 84 -8.71 9.64 -6.81
N PRO A 85 -9.94 10.01 -6.40
CA PRO A 85 -10.36 11.41 -6.30
C PRO A 85 -9.67 12.18 -5.17
N SER A 86 -9.07 11.51 -4.18
CA SER A 86 -8.45 12.18 -3.02
C SER A 86 -6.94 12.33 -3.12
N CYS A 87 -6.26 11.43 -3.83
CA CYS A 87 -4.79 11.48 -3.95
C CYS A 87 -4.30 11.41 -5.38
N HIS A 88 -5.20 11.29 -6.35
CA HIS A 88 -4.85 11.41 -7.76
C HIS A 88 -3.83 10.36 -8.26
N ASN A 89 -3.56 9.31 -7.48
CA ASN A 89 -2.77 8.15 -7.89
C ASN A 89 -3.59 7.22 -8.80
N ALA A 90 -2.91 6.56 -9.73
CA ALA A 90 -3.52 5.62 -10.66
C ALA A 90 -4.00 4.37 -9.92
N LEU A 91 -5.29 4.07 -10.02
CA LEU A 91 -5.86 2.93 -9.31
C LEU A 91 -5.57 1.62 -10.06
N PRO A 92 -5.12 0.55 -9.34
CA PRO A 92 -5.05 -0.78 -9.92
C PRO A 92 -6.42 -1.23 -10.43
N GLU A 93 -6.45 -2.00 -11.51
CA GLU A 93 -7.71 -2.60 -12.02
C GLU A 93 -8.35 -3.52 -10.96
N ALA A 94 -7.51 -4.23 -10.20
CA ALA A 94 -7.94 -5.04 -9.05
C ALA A 94 -8.67 -4.21 -7.98
N THR A 95 -8.28 -2.94 -7.77
CA THR A 95 -8.98 -2.05 -6.84
C THR A 95 -10.38 -1.68 -7.32
N LEU A 96 -10.59 -1.61 -8.62
CA LEU A 96 -11.89 -1.23 -9.20
C LEU A 96 -12.83 -2.42 -9.39
N PHE A 97 -12.30 -3.57 -9.77
CA PHE A 97 -13.11 -4.73 -10.19
C PHE A 97 -12.83 -6.03 -9.42
N GLY A 98 -11.72 -6.09 -8.68
CA GLY A 98 -11.32 -7.24 -7.86
C GLY A 98 -11.70 -7.11 -6.39
N ARG A 99 -11.20 -8.06 -5.58
CA ARG A 99 -11.32 -8.03 -4.12
C ARG A 99 -10.12 -7.29 -3.55
N ASP A 100 -10.39 -6.21 -2.83
CA ASP A 100 -9.34 -5.47 -2.13
C ASP A 100 -8.96 -6.29 -0.90
N MET A 101 -7.73 -6.79 -0.84
CA MET A 101 -7.19 -7.47 0.34
C MET A 101 -5.91 -6.80 0.78
N ILE A 102 -6.04 -5.66 1.45
CA ILE A 102 -4.89 -4.91 1.94
C ILE A 102 -4.30 -5.65 3.15
N ILE A 103 -3.05 -6.07 3.05
CA ILE A 103 -2.31 -6.65 4.18
C ILE A 103 -1.30 -5.63 4.68
N SER A 104 -1.43 -5.21 5.93
CA SER A 104 -0.55 -4.22 6.55
C SER A 104 0.54 -4.88 7.37
N ILE A 105 1.75 -4.31 7.36
CA ILE A 105 2.86 -4.75 8.21
C ILE A 105 3.10 -3.68 9.26
N VAL A 106 3.05 -4.08 10.52
CA VAL A 106 3.24 -3.20 11.68
C VAL A 106 4.25 -3.81 12.64
N GLY A 107 4.90 -2.96 13.44
CA GLY A 107 5.95 -3.37 14.37
C GLY A 107 6.77 -2.17 14.80
N SER A 108 7.47 -2.27 15.92
CA SER A 108 8.29 -1.18 16.45
C SER A 108 9.51 -0.91 15.57
N ARG A 109 10.22 0.21 15.81
CA ARG A 109 11.47 0.49 15.09
C ARG A 109 12.49 -0.61 15.39
N ASP A 110 13.34 -0.91 14.41
CA ASP A 110 14.40 -1.93 14.51
C ASP A 110 13.91 -3.38 14.68
N THR A 111 12.61 -3.69 14.51
CA THR A 111 12.11 -5.10 14.53
C THR A 111 12.39 -5.89 13.24
N GLY A 112 13.17 -5.33 12.32
CA GLY A 112 13.50 -5.96 11.04
C GLY A 112 12.42 -5.81 9.95
N LYS A 113 11.44 -4.91 10.10
CA LYS A 113 10.36 -4.70 9.12
C LYS A 113 10.84 -4.52 7.68
N SER A 114 11.79 -3.61 7.44
CA SER A 114 12.33 -3.34 6.10
C SER A 114 12.96 -4.58 5.47
N HIS A 115 13.70 -5.36 6.27
CA HIS A 115 14.31 -6.62 5.80
C HIS A 115 13.22 -7.64 5.47
N PHE A 116 12.23 -7.81 6.35
CA PHE A 116 11.10 -8.69 6.11
C PHE A 116 10.35 -8.31 4.82
N ILE A 117 10.06 -7.02 4.62
CA ILE A 117 9.39 -6.50 3.43
C ILE A 117 10.19 -6.81 2.17
N GLY A 118 11.49 -6.49 2.17
CA GLY A 118 12.38 -6.76 1.03
C GLY A 118 12.40 -8.25 0.65
N VAL A 119 12.52 -9.13 1.65
CA VAL A 119 12.58 -10.58 1.42
C VAL A 119 11.22 -11.15 1.01
N ILE A 120 10.13 -10.79 1.70
CA ILE A 120 8.82 -11.40 1.44
C ILE A 120 8.29 -11.02 0.06
N ILE A 121 8.55 -9.80 -0.41
CA ILE A 121 8.19 -9.37 -1.76
C ILE A 121 8.88 -10.26 -2.80
N LYS A 122 10.21 -10.46 -2.67
CA LYS A 122 10.96 -11.33 -3.59
C LYS A 122 10.46 -12.77 -3.56
N GLU A 123 10.32 -13.33 -2.37
CA GLU A 123 9.83 -14.71 -2.20
C GLU A 123 8.43 -14.88 -2.76
N LEU A 124 7.54 -13.89 -2.59
CA LEU A 124 6.19 -13.93 -3.18
C LEU A 124 6.23 -13.89 -4.71
N ILE A 125 7.08 -13.05 -5.31
CA ILE A 125 7.23 -12.94 -6.76
C ILE A 125 7.84 -14.21 -7.36
N GLU A 126 8.94 -14.69 -6.80
CA GLU A 126 9.79 -15.70 -7.45
C GLU A 126 9.45 -17.14 -7.05
N ARG A 127 8.85 -17.36 -5.87
CA ARG A 127 8.71 -18.71 -5.32
C ARG A 127 7.30 -19.03 -4.83
N ILE A 128 6.76 -18.23 -3.92
CA ILE A 128 5.54 -18.55 -3.19
C ILE A 128 4.34 -18.47 -4.14
N SER A 129 4.14 -17.34 -4.86
CA SER A 129 2.97 -17.22 -5.76
C SER A 129 2.94 -18.32 -6.82
N ILE A 130 4.10 -18.63 -7.41
CA ILE A 130 4.27 -19.67 -8.42
C ILE A 130 3.91 -21.05 -7.87
N LYS A 131 4.35 -21.38 -6.65
CA LYS A 131 4.00 -22.66 -5.99
C LYS A 131 2.50 -22.84 -5.78
N PHE A 132 1.76 -21.75 -5.62
CA PHE A 132 0.30 -21.73 -5.52
C PHE A 132 -0.40 -21.53 -6.88
N GLY A 133 0.33 -21.61 -7.98
CA GLY A 133 -0.20 -21.48 -9.35
C GLY A 133 -0.60 -20.04 -9.72
N GLY A 134 -0.20 -19.05 -8.92
CA GLY A 134 -0.44 -17.64 -9.18
C GLY A 134 0.80 -16.91 -9.70
N ASN A 135 0.68 -15.60 -9.83
CA ASN A 135 1.80 -14.69 -10.09
C ASN A 135 1.62 -13.39 -9.31
N MET A 136 2.73 -12.80 -8.88
CA MET A 136 2.73 -11.50 -8.24
C MET A 136 3.51 -10.50 -9.10
N VAL A 137 2.91 -9.34 -9.33
CA VAL A 137 3.51 -8.27 -10.15
C VAL A 137 3.40 -6.93 -9.42
N ALA A 138 4.37 -6.05 -9.63
CA ALA A 138 4.26 -4.67 -9.14
C ALA A 138 3.13 -3.95 -9.87
N ASN A 139 2.44 -3.04 -9.18
CA ASN A 139 1.34 -2.28 -9.77
C ASN A 139 1.81 -1.24 -10.79
N ASP A 140 2.99 -0.65 -10.57
CA ASP A 140 3.57 0.38 -11.44
C ASP A 140 5.10 0.32 -11.46
N ASP A 141 5.71 0.93 -12.48
CA ASP A 141 7.16 1.01 -12.65
C ASP A 141 7.85 1.72 -11.47
N ASP A 142 7.15 2.63 -10.82
CA ASP A 142 7.64 3.34 -9.64
C ASP A 142 7.83 2.38 -8.45
N THR A 143 6.88 1.48 -8.22
CA THR A 143 6.99 0.42 -7.21
C THR A 143 8.20 -0.47 -7.49
N ILE A 144 8.44 -0.86 -8.75
CA ILE A 144 9.62 -1.66 -9.13
C ILE A 144 10.91 -0.89 -8.79
N LYS A 145 11.02 0.36 -9.25
CA LYS A 145 12.22 1.18 -9.03
C LYS A 145 12.52 1.39 -7.56
N ARG A 146 11.50 1.69 -6.76
CA ARG A 146 11.64 1.90 -5.32
C ARG A 146 12.04 0.60 -4.62
N TYR A 147 11.38 -0.52 -4.94
CA TYR A 147 11.77 -1.82 -4.40
C TYR A 147 13.24 -2.14 -4.71
N GLU A 148 13.69 -2.01 -5.96
CA GLU A 148 15.07 -2.31 -6.35
C GLU A 148 16.08 -1.37 -5.68
N THR A 149 15.77 -0.08 -5.59
CA THR A 149 16.67 0.93 -5.01
C THR A 149 16.83 0.77 -3.50
N PHE A 150 15.73 0.52 -2.79
CA PHE A 150 15.72 0.52 -1.33
C PHE A 150 15.91 -0.87 -0.72
N PHE A 151 15.60 -1.95 -1.45
CA PHE A 151 15.60 -3.31 -0.92
C PHE A 151 16.36 -4.29 -1.81
N GLY A 152 15.90 -4.49 -3.05
CA GLY A 152 16.33 -5.57 -3.94
C GLY A 152 17.85 -5.59 -4.17
N ARG A 153 18.40 -4.47 -4.63
CA ARG A 153 19.84 -4.34 -4.90
C ARG A 153 20.67 -4.49 -3.63
N LYS A 154 20.30 -3.78 -2.55
CA LYS A 154 21.03 -3.83 -1.28
C LYS A 154 21.10 -5.26 -0.73
N LEU A 155 19.97 -5.96 -0.68
CA LEU A 155 19.89 -7.30 -0.09
C LEU A 155 20.51 -8.39 -0.96
N TYR A 156 20.31 -8.34 -2.28
CA TYR A 156 20.61 -9.47 -3.18
C TYR A 156 21.74 -9.23 -4.18
N THR A 157 22.16 -7.99 -4.38
CA THR A 157 23.28 -7.64 -5.26
C THR A 157 24.48 -7.20 -4.43
N ASP A 158 24.29 -6.19 -3.59
CA ASP A 158 25.37 -5.58 -2.82
C ASP A 158 25.66 -6.39 -1.53
N LEU A 159 24.73 -7.28 -1.13
CA LEU A 159 24.79 -8.10 0.08
C LEU A 159 25.02 -7.27 1.35
N GLN A 160 24.32 -6.13 1.42
CA GLN A 160 24.40 -5.17 2.51
C GLN A 160 23.15 -5.23 3.39
N LYS A 161 23.37 -5.01 4.69
CA LYS A 161 22.28 -4.78 5.64
C LYS A 161 21.55 -3.49 5.25
N LEU A 162 20.22 -3.49 5.34
CA LEU A 162 19.46 -2.26 5.17
C LEU A 162 19.72 -1.31 6.33
N ASP A 163 19.93 -0.04 6.01
CA ASP A 163 20.05 1.04 6.97
C ASP A 163 18.75 1.16 7.78
N LEU A 164 18.84 1.78 8.97
CA LEU A 164 17.65 2.09 9.76
C LEU A 164 16.72 3.00 8.94
N THR A 165 15.44 2.63 8.86
CA THR A 165 14.39 3.43 8.23
C THR A 165 14.37 4.82 8.88
N VAL A 166 14.61 5.85 8.08
CA VAL A 166 14.60 7.25 8.55
C VAL A 166 13.15 7.70 8.72
N SER A 167 12.85 8.45 9.78
CA SER A 167 11.51 8.98 10.04
C SER A 167 11.03 9.88 8.89
N SER A 168 9.74 9.81 8.63
CA SER A 168 9.13 10.37 7.43
C SER A 168 8.95 11.89 7.50
N GLU A 169 9.03 12.49 8.68
CA GLU A 169 9.11 13.95 8.93
C GLU A 169 10.37 14.61 8.34
N ARG A 170 11.50 13.90 8.21
CA ARG A 170 12.73 14.47 7.62
C ARG A 170 12.80 14.38 6.10
N SER A 171 11.81 13.71 5.48
CA SER A 171 11.81 13.37 4.05
C SER A 171 10.58 13.93 3.33
N VAL A 172 10.20 15.16 3.67
CA VAL A 172 9.01 15.89 3.15
C VAL A 172 8.96 15.97 1.62
N ASN A 173 10.08 15.72 0.91
CA ASN A 173 10.17 15.88 -0.55
C ASN A 173 10.49 14.59 -1.36
N ASN A 174 10.49 13.39 -0.76
CA ASN A 174 11.07 12.20 -1.40
C ASN A 174 10.10 11.02 -1.63
N GLY A 175 8.79 11.17 -1.44
CA GLY A 175 7.85 10.05 -1.66
C GLY A 175 8.02 8.89 -0.66
N ALA A 176 8.63 9.16 0.50
CA ALA A 176 8.86 8.19 1.58
C ALA A 176 7.57 7.58 2.15
N TYR A 177 6.42 8.21 1.88
CA TYR A 177 5.08 7.76 2.29
C TYR A 177 4.35 6.96 1.22
N LYS A 178 4.98 6.60 0.10
CA LYS A 178 4.28 5.85 -0.95
C LYS A 178 4.38 4.34 -0.67
N PRO A 179 3.26 3.61 -0.54
CA PRO A 179 3.33 2.17 -0.36
C PRO A 179 3.92 1.46 -1.58
N LEU A 180 4.52 0.30 -1.36
CA LEU A 180 4.83 -0.64 -2.45
C LEU A 180 3.58 -1.48 -2.71
N ILE A 181 3.01 -1.34 -3.91
CA ILE A 181 1.76 -2.02 -4.25
C ILE A 181 2.03 -3.14 -5.24
N TYR A 182 1.60 -4.34 -4.89
CA TYR A 182 1.72 -5.52 -5.73
C TYR A 182 0.37 -6.18 -5.93
N ILE A 183 0.17 -6.80 -7.08
CA ILE A 183 -1.04 -7.52 -7.44
C ILE A 183 -0.69 -9.00 -7.54
N LEU A 184 -1.31 -9.80 -6.68
CA LEU A 184 -1.23 -11.25 -6.70
C LEU A 184 -2.44 -11.80 -7.46
N ASN A 185 -2.21 -12.49 -8.57
CA ASN A 185 -3.28 -13.11 -9.35
C ASN A 185 -3.24 -14.62 -9.21
N PHE A 186 -4.42 -15.23 -9.03
CA PHE A 186 -4.60 -16.67 -9.06
C PHE A 186 -5.58 -17.05 -10.16
N PRO A 187 -5.27 -18.05 -10.99
CA PRO A 187 -6.23 -18.62 -11.91
C PRO A 187 -7.30 -19.37 -11.12
N HIS A 188 -8.54 -18.91 -11.20
CA HIS A 188 -9.69 -19.63 -10.65
C HIS A 188 -10.20 -20.62 -11.69
N LYS A 189 -10.02 -21.92 -11.44
CA LYS A 189 -10.67 -22.96 -12.23
C LYS A 189 -12.10 -23.13 -11.71
N PHE A 190 -13.05 -22.44 -12.32
CA PHE A 190 -14.45 -22.75 -12.10
C PHE A 190 -14.83 -23.91 -13.03
N SER A 191 -14.84 -25.13 -12.49
CA SER A 191 -15.40 -26.29 -13.18
C SER A 191 -16.89 -26.39 -12.87
N LEU A 192 -17.72 -25.68 -13.64
CA LEU A 192 -19.13 -26.03 -13.73
C LEU A 192 -19.27 -27.23 -14.68
N PRO A 193 -19.83 -28.37 -14.24
CA PRO A 193 -19.92 -29.58 -15.06
C PRO A 193 -20.90 -29.48 -16.24
N PHE A 194 -21.52 -28.32 -16.50
CA PHE A 194 -22.60 -28.15 -17.49
C PHE A 194 -22.37 -27.07 -18.56
N PHE A 195 -21.24 -26.35 -18.54
CA PHE A 195 -20.92 -25.34 -19.56
C PHE A 195 -19.52 -25.58 -20.13
N ASN A 196 -19.44 -25.92 -21.42
CA ASN A 196 -18.21 -26.25 -22.16
C ASN A 196 -17.25 -25.06 -22.41
N ASN A 197 -17.40 -23.95 -21.68
CA ASN A 197 -16.45 -22.85 -21.67
C ASN A 197 -16.19 -22.44 -20.22
N PRO A 198 -15.21 -23.05 -19.52
CA PRO A 198 -14.74 -22.50 -18.27
C PRO A 198 -14.04 -21.18 -18.60
N GLY A 199 -14.76 -20.07 -18.44
CA GLY A 199 -14.13 -18.75 -18.39
C GLY A 199 -13.05 -18.80 -17.31
N LYS A 200 -11.79 -18.56 -17.69
CA LYS A 200 -10.69 -18.41 -16.72
C LYS A 200 -10.92 -17.10 -15.96
N GLU A 201 -11.71 -17.15 -14.90
CA GLU A 201 -11.73 -16.05 -13.94
C GLU A 201 -10.37 -15.98 -13.25
N ILE A 202 -9.80 -14.78 -13.19
CA ILE A 202 -8.56 -14.51 -12.48
C ILE A 202 -8.95 -13.78 -11.20
N ASN A 203 -8.61 -14.37 -10.05
CA ASN A 203 -8.76 -13.71 -8.76
C ASN A 203 -7.53 -12.85 -8.51
N SER A 204 -7.69 -11.54 -8.53
CA SER A 204 -6.62 -10.58 -8.23
C SER A 204 -6.76 -10.03 -6.82
N PHE A 205 -5.63 -9.95 -6.11
CA PHE A 205 -5.52 -9.46 -4.74
C PHE A 205 -4.44 -8.38 -4.66
N THR A 206 -4.78 -7.21 -4.09
CA THR A 206 -3.84 -6.08 -3.98
C THR A 206 -3.14 -6.07 -2.64
N PHE A 207 -1.83 -6.37 -2.65
CA PHE A 207 -0.95 -6.28 -1.49
C PHE A 207 -0.35 -4.87 -1.41
N VAL A 208 -0.39 -4.27 -0.23
CA VAL A 208 0.10 -2.92 0.01
C VAL A 208 1.10 -2.95 1.16
N PHE A 209 2.39 -2.85 0.84
CA PHE A 209 3.46 -2.86 1.82
C PHE A 209 3.83 -1.43 2.19
N PHE A 210 3.79 -1.13 3.48
CA PHE A 210 4.15 0.18 4.03
C PHE A 210 5.34 -0.01 4.98
N ASP A 211 6.45 0.68 4.70
CA ASP A 211 7.66 0.63 5.52
C ASP A 211 7.92 2.02 6.12
N THR A 212 7.19 2.37 7.18
CA THR A 212 7.49 3.55 7.98
C THR A 212 8.19 3.19 9.28
N ALA A 213 9.02 4.11 9.77
CA ALA A 213 9.67 3.98 11.06
C ALA A 213 8.60 3.91 12.17
N GLY A 214 8.76 2.99 13.12
CA GLY A 214 7.78 2.81 14.21
C GLY A 214 7.73 3.98 15.22
N GLU A 215 8.66 4.93 15.17
CA GLU A 215 8.64 6.14 16.03
C GLU A 215 7.72 7.24 15.51
N ASP A 216 7.30 7.12 14.24
CA ASP A 216 6.35 8.02 13.60
C ASP A 216 4.91 7.81 14.15
N LEU A 217 4.72 6.92 15.12
CA LEU A 217 3.46 6.75 15.87
C LEU A 217 3.15 7.90 16.83
N ASN A 218 4.07 8.85 17.01
CA ASN A 218 3.87 9.99 17.90
C ASN A 218 3.44 11.27 17.17
N SER A 219 3.47 11.29 15.84
CA SER A 219 3.00 12.44 15.04
C SER A 219 1.53 12.22 14.65
N GLU A 220 0.69 13.26 14.79
CA GLU A 220 -0.74 13.17 14.50
C GLU A 220 -1.01 12.77 13.03
N ASP A 221 -0.19 13.24 12.09
CA ASP A 221 -0.32 12.94 10.66
C ASP A 221 -0.02 11.48 10.34
N THR A 222 1.05 10.93 10.90
CA THR A 222 1.40 9.53 10.68
C THR A 222 0.47 8.60 11.47
N MET A 223 -0.03 9.00 12.63
CA MET A 223 -1.11 8.30 13.33
C MET A 223 -2.41 8.29 12.53
N SER A 224 -2.78 9.40 11.88
CA SER A 224 -3.97 9.44 11.03
C SER A 224 -3.86 8.48 9.83
N THR A 225 -2.65 8.33 9.30
CA THR A 225 -2.39 7.46 8.15
C THR A 225 -2.30 6.00 8.60
N LEU A 226 -1.55 5.69 9.67
CA LEU A 226 -1.46 4.36 10.30
C LEU A 226 -2.80 3.83 10.79
N ASN A 227 -3.65 4.70 11.34
CA ASN A 227 -5.02 4.32 11.69
C ASN A 227 -5.82 3.94 10.45
N LYS A 228 -5.71 4.69 9.35
CA LYS A 228 -6.36 4.32 8.08
C LYS A 228 -5.78 3.01 7.51
N TYR A 229 -4.48 2.75 7.66
CA TYR A 229 -3.84 1.50 7.24
C TYR A 229 -4.38 0.31 8.03
N ILE A 230 -4.35 0.37 9.37
CA ILE A 230 -4.79 -0.72 10.26
C ILE A 230 -6.30 -0.96 10.11
N CYS A 231 -7.12 0.09 10.17
CA CYS A 231 -8.59 -0.03 10.15
C CYS A 231 -9.13 -0.60 8.84
N ASN A 232 -8.45 -0.34 7.72
CA ASN A 232 -8.89 -0.80 6.40
C ASN A 232 -8.13 -2.04 5.91
N SER A 233 -7.24 -2.58 6.74
CA SER A 233 -6.52 -3.82 6.42
C SER A 233 -7.45 -5.02 6.54
N SER A 234 -7.33 -5.93 5.57
CA SER A 234 -7.95 -7.26 5.61
C SER A 234 -7.15 -8.25 6.45
N GLY A 235 -5.89 -7.93 6.72
CA GLY A 235 -5.00 -8.72 7.55
C GLY A 235 -3.79 -7.91 7.98
N ILE A 236 -3.22 -8.29 9.11
CA ILE A 236 -2.09 -7.60 9.71
C ILE A 236 -0.97 -8.60 10.00
N ILE A 237 0.23 -8.28 9.55
CA ILE A 237 1.46 -8.98 9.94
C ILE A 237 2.16 -8.10 10.98
N PHE A 238 2.19 -8.56 12.22
CA PHE A 238 2.84 -7.86 13.32
C PHE A 238 4.23 -8.45 13.57
N LEU A 239 5.27 -7.62 13.37
CA LEU A 239 6.66 -7.97 13.57
C LEU A 239 7.12 -7.47 14.93
N LEU A 240 7.36 -8.42 15.83
CA LEU A 240 7.83 -8.17 17.18
C LEU A 240 9.26 -8.67 17.32
N ASP A 241 10.13 -7.80 17.85
CA ASP A 241 11.45 -8.18 18.33
C ASP A 241 11.35 -8.54 19.82
N PRO A 242 11.58 -9.81 20.20
CA PRO A 242 11.53 -10.22 21.60
C PRO A 242 12.48 -9.44 22.50
N MET A 243 13.57 -8.89 21.96
CA MET A 243 14.52 -8.10 22.75
C MET A 243 14.00 -6.72 23.15
N GLN A 244 12.94 -6.24 22.49
CA GLN A 244 12.29 -4.99 22.85
C GLN A 244 11.30 -5.17 24.01
N ILE A 245 10.94 -6.41 24.36
CA ILE A 245 10.13 -6.72 25.54
C ILE A 245 11.05 -6.81 26.75
N SER A 246 10.93 -5.88 27.69
CA SER A 246 11.75 -5.84 28.91
C SER A 246 11.71 -7.14 29.70
N ALA A 247 10.53 -7.76 29.85
CA ALA A 247 10.36 -9.03 30.55
C ALA A 247 11.13 -10.20 29.91
N VAL A 248 11.24 -10.21 28.57
CA VAL A 248 12.00 -11.25 27.84
C VAL A 248 13.49 -10.93 27.88
N ARG A 249 13.86 -9.67 27.63
CA ARG A 249 15.25 -9.20 27.68
C ARG A 249 15.90 -9.46 29.03
N ASN A 250 15.19 -9.22 30.13
CA ASN A 250 15.71 -9.42 31.49
C ASN A 250 15.98 -10.90 31.82
N GLN A 251 15.47 -11.84 31.01
CA GLN A 251 15.77 -13.28 31.11
C GLN A 251 16.99 -13.67 30.26
N LEU A 252 17.47 -12.80 29.37
CA LEU A 252 18.62 -13.04 28.51
C LEU A 252 19.92 -12.58 29.18
N LYS A 253 21.01 -13.31 28.92
CA LYS A 253 22.34 -12.95 29.40
C LYS A 253 22.81 -11.65 28.73
N THR A 254 23.53 -10.80 29.45
CA THR A 254 24.00 -9.48 28.98
C THR A 254 24.78 -9.54 27.66
N GLU A 255 25.59 -10.58 27.46
CA GLU A 255 26.34 -10.81 26.21
C GLU A 255 25.46 -11.11 25.00
N SER A 256 24.28 -11.71 25.23
CA SER A 256 23.28 -12.02 24.19
C SER A 256 22.47 -10.80 23.79
N ILE A 257 22.53 -9.70 24.55
CA ILE A 257 21.79 -8.46 24.31
C ILE A 257 22.65 -7.45 23.53
N SER A 258 23.96 -7.39 23.80
CA SER A 258 24.87 -6.43 23.17
C SER A 258 25.20 -6.75 21.71
N ARG A 259 24.96 -7.99 21.26
CA ARG A 259 25.26 -8.45 19.88
C ARG A 259 24.12 -8.27 18.90
N SER A 260 22.94 -7.87 19.36
CA SER A 260 21.67 -8.19 18.68
C SER A 260 20.73 -6.99 18.48
N SER A 261 20.99 -5.84 19.10
CA SER A 261 20.31 -4.58 18.77
C SER A 261 21.31 -3.51 18.35
N SER A 262 20.94 -2.71 17.34
CA SER A 262 21.74 -1.59 16.85
C SER A 262 21.34 -0.26 17.52
N VAL A 263 20.27 -0.27 18.33
CA VAL A 263 19.60 0.94 18.85
C VAL A 263 19.41 0.84 20.37
N ASN A 264 19.55 1.98 21.07
CA ASN A 264 19.27 2.09 22.50
C ASN A 264 17.74 2.00 22.73
N TRP A 265 17.32 1.10 23.61
CA TRP A 265 15.91 0.76 23.85
C TRP A 265 15.05 1.91 24.42
N GLU A 266 15.69 2.94 24.97
CA GLU A 266 15.03 4.12 25.56
C GLU A 266 14.41 5.04 24.51
N SER A 267 14.86 4.97 23.24
CA SER A 267 14.35 5.82 22.14
C SER A 267 13.32 5.14 21.24
N THR A 268 13.02 3.85 21.45
CA THR A 268 12.12 3.08 20.58
C THR A 268 10.67 3.23 21.05
N ALA A 269 9.72 3.47 20.14
CA ALA A 269 8.29 3.32 20.45
C ALA A 269 8.04 1.93 21.04
N ARG A 270 7.40 1.86 22.21
CA ARG A 270 7.23 0.58 22.91
C ARG A 270 6.26 -0.29 22.11
N SER A 271 6.55 -1.58 22.01
CA SER A 271 5.64 -2.53 21.35
C SER A 271 4.23 -2.49 21.97
N ASP A 272 4.14 -2.13 23.25
CA ASP A 272 2.89 -1.91 23.99
C ASP A 272 2.06 -0.76 23.41
N ASP A 273 2.68 0.33 22.93
CA ASP A 273 1.97 1.46 22.33
C ASP A 273 1.35 1.06 20.99
N ILE A 274 2.07 0.28 20.17
CA ILE A 274 1.55 -0.26 18.90
C ILE A 274 0.42 -1.23 19.15
N MET A 275 0.58 -2.10 20.15
CA MET A 275 -0.44 -3.06 20.54
C MET A 275 -1.66 -2.36 21.11
N ALA A 276 -1.51 -1.27 21.87
CA ALA A 276 -2.62 -0.47 22.38
C ALA A 276 -3.39 0.22 21.24
N VAL A 277 -2.70 0.85 20.28
CA VAL A 277 -3.32 1.45 19.09
C VAL A 277 -4.03 0.38 18.26
N SER A 278 -3.36 -0.74 18.02
CA SER A 278 -3.94 -1.88 17.31
C SER A 278 -5.17 -2.41 18.06
N TYR A 279 -5.10 -2.58 19.37
CA TYR A 279 -6.23 -3.07 20.18
C TYR A 279 -7.41 -2.09 20.17
N THR A 280 -7.15 -0.78 20.28
CA THR A 280 -8.18 0.27 20.29
C THR A 280 -8.91 0.37 18.95
N HIS A 281 -8.21 0.12 17.84
CA HIS A 281 -8.78 0.20 16.49
C HIS A 281 -9.22 -1.15 15.91
N LEU A 282 -8.73 -2.27 16.45
CA LEU A 282 -9.10 -3.64 16.08
C LEU A 282 -10.07 -4.27 17.08
N THR A 283 -10.66 -3.52 18.02
CA THR A 283 -11.88 -3.97 18.70
C THR A 283 -12.92 -4.23 17.62
N LEU A 284 -12.96 -5.48 17.18
CA LEU A 284 -13.95 -6.08 16.31
C LEU A 284 -15.31 -5.64 16.85
N PRO A 285 -16.29 -5.30 15.99
CA PRO A 285 -17.65 -5.16 16.47
C PRO A 285 -18.05 -6.47 17.13
N THR A 286 -18.03 -6.48 18.47
CA THR A 286 -18.80 -7.42 19.27
C THR A 286 -20.25 -7.01 19.07
N ASN A 287 -20.83 -7.46 17.96
CA ASN A 287 -22.26 -7.61 17.74
C ASN A 287 -22.46 -8.36 16.43
N ARG A 288 -22.38 -9.70 16.51
CA ARG A 288 -23.29 -10.55 15.75
C ARG A 288 -24.64 -10.48 16.47
N GLU A 289 -25.58 -9.76 15.89
CA GLU A 289 -27.01 -10.08 15.92
C GLU A 289 -27.50 -10.16 14.48
#